data_AF-Q326R4-F1
#
_entry.id   AF-Q326R4-F1
#
_cell.length_a   1.000
_cell.length_b   1.000
_cell.length_c   1.000
_cell.angle_alpha   90.00
_cell.angle_beta   90.00
_cell.angle_gamma   90.00
#
_symmetry.space_group_name_H-M   'P 1'
#
loop_
_entity.id
_entity.type
_entity.pdbx_description
1 polymer ?
#
loop_
_entity_poly.entity_id
_entity_poly.type
_entity_poly.pdbx_seq_one_letter_code
_entity_poly.pdbx_strand_id
1 'polypeptide(L)'
;MIRHGSNKLKIFILSILLLSLSGCALKASSNSEKEWHIVPVSKDYFSIPNDLFWSFNTTNKSINVYSKCISGKAVYSFNAGKFMSNFNVKEVDGCFMDAQKIAIDKLFSMLKDGVVLKGNKINDTILIEKDGEVKLKLIRGL
;
A
#
# COMPACT_ATOMS: atom_id res chain seq x y z
N MET A 1 37.78 -52.13 23.22
CA MET A 1 37.58 -51.82 21.79
C MET A 1 36.09 -51.72 21.51
N ILE A 2 35.71 -50.98 20.47
CA ILE A 2 34.37 -50.53 20.06
C ILE A 2 33.96 -49.18 20.68
N ARG A 3 33.68 -48.26 19.75
CA ARG A 3 33.82 -46.81 19.80
C ARG A 3 32.58 -46.14 20.38
N HIS A 4 32.77 -45.28 21.38
CA HIS A 4 31.87 -44.17 21.68
C HIS A 4 32.04 -43.11 20.59
N GLY A 5 31.00 -42.83 19.82
CA GLY A 5 31.03 -41.77 18.83
C GLY A 5 29.65 -41.49 18.28
N SER A 6 29.34 -40.20 18.14
CA SER A 6 28.26 -39.69 17.28
C SER A 6 26.86 -39.55 17.89
N ASN A 7 26.72 -38.79 18.99
CA ASN A 7 25.41 -38.20 19.35
C ASN A 7 25.42 -36.73 19.78
N LYS A 8 26.59 -36.07 19.85
CA LYS A 8 26.67 -34.65 20.23
C LYS A 8 26.63 -33.67 19.05
N LEU A 9 26.84 -34.14 17.81
CA LEU A 9 26.92 -33.26 16.63
C LEU A 9 25.56 -32.92 16.00
N LYS A 10 24.51 -33.72 16.23
CA LYS A 10 23.17 -33.48 15.68
C LYS A 10 22.34 -32.48 16.47
N ILE A 11 22.67 -32.26 17.75
CA ILE A 11 21.95 -31.33 18.62
C ILE A 11 22.40 -29.88 18.36
N PHE A 12 23.62 -29.67 17.86
CA PHE A 12 24.17 -28.32 17.64
C PHE A 12 23.58 -27.60 16.41
N ILE A 13 23.05 -28.35 15.43
CA ILE A 13 22.45 -27.79 14.22
C ILE A 13 20.98 -27.36 14.47
N LEU A 14 20.31 -27.95 15.46
CA LEU A 14 18.93 -27.58 15.80
C LEU A 14 18.84 -26.23 16.53
N SER A 15 19.88 -25.84 17.27
CA SER A 15 19.96 -24.56 17.99
C SER A 15 20.22 -23.35 17.11
N ILE A 16 20.75 -23.53 15.89
CA ILE A 16 21.07 -22.42 14.98
C ILE A 16 19.86 -22.01 14.13
N LEU A 17 18.87 -22.89 13.94
CA LEU A 17 17.63 -22.54 13.23
C LEU A 17 16.61 -21.78 14.09
N LEU A 18 16.72 -21.82 15.41
CA LEU A 18 15.82 -21.12 16.34
C LEU A 18 16.24 -19.67 16.64
N LEU A 19 17.40 -19.23 16.15
CA LEU A 19 17.93 -17.88 16.37
C LEU A 19 17.72 -16.94 15.17
N SER A 20 17.07 -17.37 14.08
CA SER A 20 16.68 -16.48 12.98
C SER A 20 15.38 -15.70 13.22
N LEU A 21 14.80 -15.79 14.42
CA LEU A 21 13.63 -15.01 14.86
C LEU A 21 13.98 -13.75 15.67
N SER A 22 15.27 -13.44 15.84
CA SER A 22 15.70 -12.21 16.53
C SER A 22 15.66 -11.01 15.60
N GLY A 23 14.60 -10.21 15.75
CA GLY A 23 14.71 -8.76 15.65
C GLY A 23 14.95 -8.21 14.25
N CYS A 24 13.94 -8.28 13.39
CA CYS A 24 13.66 -7.11 12.56
C CYS A 24 13.27 -5.98 13.51
N ALA A 25 14.28 -5.28 14.04
CA ALA A 25 14.13 -3.92 14.49
C ALA A 25 13.59 -3.13 13.30
N LEU A 26 12.27 -3.02 13.21
CA LEU A 26 11.60 -1.95 12.47
C LEU A 26 12.17 -0.68 13.06
N LYS A 27 13.23 -0.19 12.42
CA LYS A 27 13.71 1.18 12.55
C LYS A 27 12.45 2.01 12.44
N ALA A 28 12.04 2.62 13.55
CA ALA A 28 10.96 3.57 13.60
C ALA A 28 11.37 4.70 12.65
N SER A 29 10.99 4.56 11.38
CA SER A 29 11.05 5.64 10.43
C SER A 29 10.12 6.67 11.01
N SER A 30 10.68 7.75 11.56
CA SER A 30 9.93 8.97 11.86
C SER A 30 9.10 9.25 10.62
N ASN A 31 7.80 9.04 10.76
CA ASN A 31 6.85 8.90 9.67
C ASN A 31 6.59 10.31 9.13
N SER A 32 7.52 10.83 8.32
CA SER A 32 7.23 11.98 7.46
C SER A 32 6.10 11.51 6.57
N GLU A 33 4.91 12.11 6.70
CA GLU A 33 3.78 11.83 5.84
C GLU A 33 4.26 11.87 4.40
N LYS A 34 4.40 10.68 3.81
CA LYS A 34 4.75 10.57 2.40
C LYS A 34 3.45 10.84 1.66
N GLU A 35 3.50 11.82 0.79
CA GLU A 35 2.38 12.19 -0.06
C GLU A 35 2.63 11.67 -1.47
N TRP A 36 1.58 11.12 -2.08
CA TRP A 36 1.57 10.70 -3.46
C TRP A 36 0.38 11.33 -4.18
N HIS A 37 0.59 11.75 -5.42
CA HIS A 37 -0.51 12.07 -6.32
C HIS A 37 -0.78 10.91 -7.27
N ILE A 38 -2.03 10.80 -7.74
CA ILE A 38 -2.42 9.79 -8.71
C ILE A 38 -2.06 10.28 -10.11
N VAL A 39 -1.44 9.40 -10.89
CA VAL A 39 -1.36 9.53 -12.35
C VAL A 39 -2.13 8.36 -12.98
N PRO A 40 -3.23 8.62 -13.68
CA PRO A 40 -4.03 7.55 -14.26
C PRO A 40 -3.30 6.90 -15.44
N VAL A 41 -3.49 5.58 -15.60
CA VAL A 41 -2.95 4.80 -16.72
C VAL A 41 -4.10 4.22 -17.55
N SER A 42 -5.11 3.65 -16.90
CA SER A 42 -6.32 3.18 -17.56
C SER A 42 -7.28 4.34 -17.83
N LYS A 43 -7.95 4.30 -18.99
CA LYS A 43 -8.88 5.33 -19.48
C LYS A 43 -10.03 5.64 -18.52
N ASP A 44 -10.43 4.66 -17.70
CA ASP A 44 -11.48 4.81 -16.69
C ASP A 44 -11.19 5.90 -15.66
N TYR A 45 -9.90 6.26 -15.52
CA TYR A 45 -9.40 7.15 -14.49
C TYR A 45 -8.81 8.45 -15.06
N PHE A 46 -8.89 8.69 -16.37
CA PHE A 46 -8.36 9.91 -16.99
C PHE A 46 -9.05 11.19 -16.50
N SER A 47 -10.28 11.06 -15.98
CA SER A 47 -11.02 12.16 -15.38
C SER A 47 -10.80 12.30 -13.86
N ILE A 48 -9.87 11.56 -13.23
CA ILE A 48 -9.52 11.79 -11.82
C ILE A 48 -9.05 13.25 -11.64
N PRO A 49 -9.50 13.95 -10.58
CA PRO A 49 -8.98 15.28 -10.25
C PRO A 49 -7.47 15.25 -9.96
N ASN A 50 -6.73 16.19 -10.55
CA ASN A 50 -5.28 16.28 -10.41
C ASN A 50 -4.83 16.65 -8.98
N ASP A 51 -5.70 17.26 -8.18
CA ASP A 51 -5.43 17.69 -6.82
C ASP A 51 -5.71 16.61 -5.77
N LEU A 52 -5.90 15.35 -6.18
CA LEU A 52 -6.13 14.23 -5.29
C LEU A 52 -4.81 13.66 -4.75
N PHE A 53 -4.56 13.90 -3.47
CA PHE A 53 -3.36 13.48 -2.77
C PHE A 53 -3.63 12.42 -1.73
N TRP A 54 -2.66 11.53 -1.58
CA TRP A 54 -2.73 10.33 -0.75
C TRP A 54 -1.59 10.34 0.23
N SER A 55 -1.91 10.23 1.52
CA SER A 55 -0.92 10.14 2.59
C SER A 55 -1.05 8.79 3.29
N PHE A 56 0.04 8.01 3.27
CA PHE A 56 0.08 6.70 3.93
C PHE A 56 0.80 6.84 5.27
N ASN A 57 0.09 6.51 6.35
CA ASN A 57 0.68 6.40 7.67
C ASN A 57 0.91 4.93 8.00
N THR A 58 2.17 4.52 7.87
CA THR A 58 2.59 3.12 8.10
C THR A 58 2.47 2.70 9.56
N THR A 59 2.60 3.62 10.51
CA THR A 59 2.53 3.34 11.96
C THR A 59 1.15 2.88 12.38
N ASN A 60 0.10 3.59 11.94
CA ASN A 60 -1.28 3.29 12.34
C ASN A 60 -2.07 2.54 11.24
N LYS A 61 -1.42 2.14 10.15
CA LYS A 61 -2.02 1.50 8.98
C LYS A 61 -3.22 2.28 8.43
N SER A 62 -3.14 3.61 8.46
CA SER A 62 -4.14 4.47 7.86
C SER A 62 -3.65 5.08 6.56
N ILE A 63 -4.61 5.34 5.69
CA ILE A 63 -4.43 6.11 4.47
C ILE A 63 -5.44 7.25 4.50
N ASN A 64 -4.94 8.46 4.28
CA ASN A 64 -5.75 9.64 4.10
C ASN A 64 -5.75 10.02 2.63
N VAL A 65 -6.89 10.45 2.14
CA VAL A 65 -7.05 11.07 0.82
C VAL A 65 -7.58 12.49 1.03
N TYR A 66 -7.00 13.45 0.32
CA TYR A 66 -7.41 14.84 0.40
C TYR A 66 -7.29 15.53 -0.95
N SER A 67 -8.22 16.42 -1.23
CA SER A 67 -8.20 17.39 -2.32
C SER A 67 -8.95 18.64 -1.87
N LYS A 68 -9.09 19.65 -2.73
CA LYS A 68 -9.96 20.81 -2.48
C LYS A 68 -11.41 20.42 -2.17
N CYS A 69 -11.88 19.30 -2.72
CA CYS A 69 -13.30 18.94 -2.73
C CYS A 69 -13.60 17.53 -2.24
N ILE A 70 -12.60 16.79 -1.81
CA ILE A 70 -12.77 15.47 -1.23
C ILE A 70 -11.83 15.27 -0.05
N SER A 71 -12.33 14.61 0.98
CA SER A 71 -11.50 14.15 2.09
C SER A 71 -11.96 12.77 2.51
N GLY A 72 -11.03 11.93 2.92
CA GLY A 72 -11.37 10.59 3.37
C GLY A 72 -10.25 9.98 4.18
N LYS A 73 -10.63 9.09 5.09
CA LYS A 73 -9.69 8.28 5.87
C LYS A 73 -10.12 6.82 5.78
N ALA A 74 -9.15 5.94 5.59
CA ALA A 74 -9.35 4.51 5.66
C ALA A 74 -8.29 3.86 6.55
N VAL A 75 -8.67 2.77 7.22
CA VAL A 75 -7.72 1.79 7.72
C VAL A 75 -7.55 0.75 6.61
N TYR A 76 -6.31 0.54 6.17
CA TYR A 76 -6.04 -0.41 5.10
C TYR A 76 -5.64 -1.77 5.67
N SER A 77 -5.88 -2.82 4.88
CA SER A 77 -5.37 -4.17 5.12
C SER A 77 -4.48 -4.58 3.96
N PHE A 78 -3.47 -5.39 4.26
CA PHE A 78 -2.57 -5.97 3.26
C PHE A 78 -2.47 -7.46 3.53
N ASN A 79 -3.06 -8.27 2.65
CA ASN A 79 -3.08 -9.73 2.78
C ASN A 79 -2.79 -10.39 1.43
N ALA A 80 -1.87 -11.37 1.42
CA ALA A 80 -1.47 -12.12 0.21
C ALA A 80 -1.17 -11.23 -1.03
N GLY A 81 -0.51 -10.08 -0.82
CA GLY A 81 -0.17 -9.14 -1.88
C GLY A 81 -1.30 -8.20 -2.32
N LYS A 82 -2.51 -8.35 -1.76
CA LYS A 82 -3.65 -7.48 -2.02
C LYS A 82 -3.77 -6.41 -0.94
N PHE A 83 -3.78 -5.16 -1.37
CA PHE A 83 -4.15 -3.99 -0.59
C PHE A 83 -5.66 -3.78 -0.70
N MET A 84 -6.34 -3.62 0.43
CA MET A 84 -7.77 -3.31 0.50
C MET A 84 -8.02 -2.20 1.51
N SER A 85 -8.85 -1.23 1.16
CA SER A 85 -9.19 -0.10 2.03
C SER A 85 -10.61 0.39 1.79
N ASN A 86 -11.35 0.66 2.86
CA ASN A 86 -12.67 1.28 2.78
C ASN A 86 -12.59 2.73 3.29
N PHE A 87 -12.67 3.69 2.38
CA PHE A 87 -12.61 5.11 2.71
C PHE A 87 -13.97 5.62 3.17
N ASN A 88 -13.99 6.33 4.30
CA ASN A 88 -15.15 7.14 4.68
C ASN A 88 -15.03 8.52 4.01
N VAL A 89 -15.42 8.57 2.75
CA VAL A 89 -15.26 9.73 1.86
C VAL A 89 -16.31 10.81 2.18
N LYS A 90 -15.88 12.07 2.19
CA LYS A 90 -16.72 13.26 2.19
C LYS A 90 -16.41 14.07 0.94
N GLU A 91 -17.43 14.31 0.12
CA GLU A 91 -17.35 15.11 -1.10
C GLU A 91 -18.09 16.44 -0.93
N VAL A 92 -17.62 17.48 -1.61
CA VAL A 92 -18.32 18.77 -1.69
C VAL A 92 -19.30 18.74 -2.85
N ASP A 93 -20.59 18.91 -2.54
CA ASP A 93 -21.66 18.97 -3.55
C ASP A 93 -21.37 20.04 -4.61
N GLY A 94 -21.51 19.66 -5.89
CA GLY A 94 -21.32 20.55 -7.04
C GLY A 94 -19.86 20.87 -7.39
N CYS A 95 -18.86 20.32 -6.69
CA CYS A 95 -17.47 20.63 -7.04
C CYS A 95 -16.92 19.81 -8.22
N PHE A 96 -17.30 18.54 -8.32
CA PHE A 96 -16.82 17.64 -9.37
C PHE A 96 -17.77 17.60 -10.56
N MET A 97 -17.23 17.60 -11.79
CA MET A 97 -18.00 17.24 -12.97
C MET A 97 -18.44 15.76 -12.89
N ASP A 98 -19.53 15.40 -13.57
CA ASP A 98 -20.05 14.02 -13.57
C ASP A 98 -19.00 12.97 -13.93
N ALA A 99 -18.16 13.24 -14.93
CA ALA A 99 -17.07 12.35 -15.33
C ALA A 99 -16.02 12.15 -14.23
N GLN A 100 -15.74 13.19 -13.44
CA GLN A 100 -14.81 13.09 -12.32
C GLN A 100 -15.42 12.29 -11.18
N LYS A 101 -16.71 12.50 -10.86
CA LYS A 101 -17.44 11.71 -9.86
C LYS A 101 -17.40 10.22 -10.19
N ILE A 102 -17.68 9.86 -11.45
CA ILE A 102 -17.61 8.47 -11.92
C ILE A 102 -16.19 7.89 -11.75
N ALA A 103 -15.15 8.65 -12.08
CA ALA A 103 -13.77 8.18 -11.94
C ALA A 103 -13.38 7.99 -10.47
N ILE A 104 -13.82 8.89 -9.58
CA ILE A 104 -13.63 8.82 -8.12
C ILE A 104 -14.35 7.61 -7.52
N ASP A 105 -15.61 7.40 -7.89
CA ASP A 105 -16.42 6.27 -7.42
C ASP A 105 -15.77 4.92 -7.83
N LYS A 106 -15.37 4.81 -9.10
CA LYS A 106 -14.63 3.63 -9.60
C LYS A 106 -13.33 3.42 -8.83
N LEU A 107 -12.59 4.48 -8.53
CA LEU A 107 -11.32 4.42 -7.81
C LEU A 107 -11.52 3.86 -6.40
N PHE A 108 -12.44 4.43 -5.60
CA PHE A 108 -12.68 3.95 -4.24
C PHE A 108 -13.30 2.55 -4.22
N SER A 109 -14.19 2.24 -5.16
CA SER A 109 -14.73 0.88 -5.33
C SER A 109 -13.61 -0.12 -5.62
N MET A 110 -12.67 0.23 -6.50
CA MET A 110 -11.53 -0.61 -6.86
C MET A 110 -10.63 -0.90 -5.64
N LEU A 111 -10.33 0.11 -4.82
CA LEU A 111 -9.51 -0.04 -3.62
C LEU A 111 -10.21 -0.84 -2.52
N LYS A 112 -11.54 -0.75 -2.44
CA LYS A 112 -12.35 -1.52 -1.51
C LYS A 112 -12.36 -3.01 -1.87
N ASP A 113 -12.48 -3.33 -3.16
CA ASP A 113 -12.46 -4.70 -3.67
C ASP A 113 -11.05 -5.34 -3.60
N GLY A 114 -10.03 -4.52 -3.77
CA GLY A 114 -8.64 -4.89 -3.56
C GLY A 114 -7.82 -4.85 -4.83
N VAL A 115 -6.58 -4.37 -4.66
CA VAL A 115 -5.59 -4.12 -5.71
C VAL A 115 -4.23 -4.66 -5.30
N VAL A 116 -3.33 -4.83 -6.26
CA VAL A 116 -1.93 -5.16 -5.99
C VAL A 116 -1.10 -3.89 -6.08
N LEU A 117 -0.26 -3.64 -5.07
CA LEU A 117 0.68 -2.52 -5.07
C LEU A 117 2.06 -3.03 -5.47
N LYS A 118 2.64 -2.47 -6.54
CA LYS A 118 4.02 -2.78 -6.96
C LYS A 118 4.90 -1.53 -6.87
N GLY A 119 5.68 -1.47 -5.80
CA GLY A 119 6.79 -0.53 -5.70
C GLY A 119 8.01 -1.00 -6.52
N ASN A 120 9.01 -0.14 -6.64
CA ASN A 120 10.30 -0.50 -7.22
C ASN A 120 11.45 -0.07 -6.29
N LYS A 121 12.69 -0.47 -6.61
CA LYS A 121 13.89 -0.15 -5.80
C LYS A 121 14.62 1.14 -6.25
N ILE A 122 14.11 1.82 -7.28
CA ILE A 122 14.75 3.00 -7.89
C ILE A 122 14.15 4.28 -7.30
N ASN A 123 12.84 4.35 -7.15
CA ASN A 123 12.10 5.49 -6.62
C ASN A 123 10.87 5.04 -5.82
N ASP A 124 10.17 5.99 -5.21
CA ASP A 124 8.94 5.74 -4.44
C ASP A 124 7.67 5.65 -5.32
N THR A 125 7.81 5.40 -6.64
CA THR A 125 6.65 5.16 -7.51
C THR A 125 6.02 3.82 -7.17
N ILE A 126 4.69 3.80 -7.03
CA ILE A 126 3.91 2.60 -6.75
C ILE A 126 2.90 2.41 -7.87
N LEU A 127 2.93 1.28 -8.56
CA LEU A 127 1.89 0.89 -9.51
C LEU A 127 0.71 0.27 -8.77
N ILE A 128 -0.50 0.63 -9.18
CA ILE A 128 -1.75 0.04 -8.70
C ILE A 128 -2.30 -0.84 -9.81
N GLU A 129 -2.24 -2.15 -9.58
CA GLU A 129 -2.67 -3.16 -10.53
C GLU A 129 -3.96 -3.85 -10.09
N LYS A 130 -4.84 -4.12 -11.07
CA LYS A 130 -6.03 -4.93 -10.88
C LYS A 130 -6.39 -5.61 -12.21
N ASP A 131 -6.85 -6.86 -12.12
CA ASP A 131 -7.29 -7.66 -13.28
C ASP A 131 -6.23 -7.82 -14.37
N GLY A 132 -4.94 -7.90 -13.95
CA GLY A 132 -3.81 -8.11 -14.84
C GLY A 132 -3.27 -6.85 -15.53
N GLU A 133 -3.85 -5.67 -15.28
CA GLU A 133 -3.38 -4.41 -15.86
C GLU A 133 -3.08 -3.33 -14.81
N VAL A 134 -2.20 -2.39 -15.17
CA VAL A 134 -1.93 -1.20 -14.37
C VAL A 134 -3.06 -0.21 -14.58
N LYS A 135 -3.77 0.13 -13.50
CA LYS A 135 -4.89 1.07 -13.54
C LYS A 135 -4.40 2.50 -13.32
N LEU A 136 -3.47 2.68 -12.38
CA LEU A 136 -2.93 3.96 -11.94
C LEU A 136 -1.48 3.77 -11.49
N LYS A 137 -0.76 4.88 -11.34
CA LYS A 137 0.48 4.93 -10.56
C LYS A 137 0.42 6.07 -9.54
N LEU A 138 1.03 5.84 -8.38
CA LEU A 138 1.27 6.84 -7.35
C LEU A 138 2.68 7.38 -7.53
N ILE A 139 2.79 8.69 -7.73
CA ILE A 139 4.07 9.37 -7.84
C ILE A 139 4.28 10.18 -6.56
N ARG A 140 5.43 9.98 -5.91
CA ARG A 140 5.77 10.69 -4.68
C ARG A 140 5.93 12.18 -4.97
N GLY A 141 5.32 13.03 -4.14
CA GLY A 141 5.61 14.46 -4.07
C GLY A 141 4.40 15.39 -4.26
N LEU A 142 4.53 16.53 -3.59
CA LEU A 142 4.34 17.87 -4.12
C LEU A 142 5.72 18.46 -4.47
#